data_AF-A0A2C9D687-F1
#
_entry.id   AF-A0A2C9D687-F1
#
_cell.length_a   1.000
_cell.length_b   1.000
_cell.length_c   1.000
_cell.angle_alpha   90.00
_cell.angle_beta   90.00
_cell.angle_gamma   90.00
#
_symmetry.space_group_name_H-M   'P 1'
#
loop_
_entity.id
_entity.type
_entity.pdbx_description
1 polymer ?
#
loop_
_entity_poly.entity_id
_entity_poly.type
_entity_poly.pdbx_seq_one_letter_code
_entity_poly.pdbx_strand_id
1 'polypeptide(L)' 'MPARTIRLTLNAQQLELIDRTVAKGVAPDRTALVRLALKEMAGRPSQEGQS' A
#
# COMPACT_ATOMS: atom_id res chain seq x y z
N MET A 1 13.83 16.84 -4.89
CA MET A 1 13.94 15.70 -3.96
C MET A 1 14.31 14.48 -4.80
N PRO A 2 15.43 13.78 -4.54
CA PRO A 2 15.78 12.59 -5.31
C PRO A 2 14.72 11.49 -5.13
N ALA A 3 14.45 10.73 -6.19
CA ALA A 3 13.56 9.58 -6.10
C ALA A 3 14.16 8.53 -5.14
N ARG A 4 13.37 8.12 -4.12
CA ARG A 4 13.75 7.04 -3.20
C ARG A 4 13.12 5.73 -3.66
N THR A 5 13.96 4.78 -4.07
CA THR A 5 13.53 3.41 -4.37
C THR A 5 13.48 2.60 -3.08
N ILE A 6 12.38 1.89 -2.85
CA ILE A 6 12.18 1.03 -1.67
C ILE A 6 11.72 -0.34 -2.17
N ARG A 7 12.26 -1.41 -1.60
CA ARG A 7 11.81 -2.78 -1.85
C ARG A 7 10.87 -3.20 -0.73
N LEU A 8 9.62 -3.55 -1.08
CA LEU A 8 8.68 -4.15 -0.15
C LEU A 8 8.67 -5.66 -0.37
N THR A 9 8.89 -6.43 0.69
CA THR A 9 8.75 -7.88 0.66
C THR A 9 7.36 -8.23 1.17
N LEU A 10 6.56 -8.83 0.30
CA LEU A 10 5.21 -9.29 0.61
C LEU A 10 5.18 -10.81 0.54
N ASN A 11 4.37 -11.43 1.39
CA ASN A 11 4.08 -12.84 1.25
C ASN A 11 3.13 -13.10 0.05
N ALA A 12 2.95 -14.36 -0.33
CA ALA A 12 2.13 -14.73 -1.48
C ALA A 12 0.66 -14.27 -1.36
N GLN A 13 0.09 -14.36 -0.16
CA GLN A 13 -1.30 -13.95 0.09
C GLN A 13 -1.47 -12.43 -0.05
N GLN A 14 -0.53 -11.66 0.48
CA GLN A 14 -0.51 -10.20 0.36
C GLN A 14 -0.36 -9.76 -1.09
N LEU A 15 0.51 -10.44 -1.86
CA LEU A 15 0.67 -10.16 -3.28
C LEU A 15 -0.63 -10.43 -4.05
N GLU A 16 -1.30 -11.54 -3.78
CA GLU A 16 -2.58 -11.87 -4.39
C GLU A 16 -3.65 -10.82 -4.08
N LEU A 17 -3.74 -10.37 -2.81
CA LEU A 17 -4.68 -9.32 -2.41
C LEU A 17 -4.44 -8.01 -3.15
N ILE A 18 -3.18 -7.61 -3.29
CA ILE A 18 -2.80 -6.42 -4.07
C ILE A 18 -3.25 -6.58 -5.53
N ASP A 19 -2.97 -7.73 -6.15
CA ASP A 19 -3.33 -7.99 -7.55
C ASP A 19 -4.84 -7.95 -7.78
N ARG A 20 -5.61 -8.61 -6.91
CA ARG A 20 -7.08 -8.58 -6.98
C ARG A 20 -7.64 -7.18 -6.80
N THR A 21 -7.00 -6.34 -6.01
CA THR A 21 -7.43 -4.96 -5.75
C THR A 21 -7.16 -4.06 -6.95
N VAL A 22 -6.00 -4.23 -7.60
CA VAL A 22 -5.69 -3.56 -8.88
C VAL A 22 -6.63 -4.02 -9.98
N ALA A 23 -6.90 -5.33 -10.09
CA ALA A 23 -7.82 -5.88 -11.10
C ALA A 23 -9.27 -5.35 -10.97
N LYS A 24 -9.67 -4.93 -9.76
CA LYS A 24 -10.96 -4.26 -9.50
C LYS A 24 -10.98 -2.78 -9.92
N GLY A 25 -9.87 -2.23 -10.40
CA GLY A 25 -9.76 -0.84 -10.86
C GLY A 25 -9.54 0.18 -9.75
N VAL A 26 -9.20 -0.24 -8.52
CA VAL A 26 -8.97 0.69 -7.39
C VAL A 26 -7.74 1.58 -7.61
N ALA A 27 -6.74 1.07 -8.34
CA ALA A 27 -5.54 1.80 -8.71
C ALA A 27 -5.03 1.30 -10.07
N PRO A 28 -4.28 2.13 -10.83
CA PRO A 28 -3.77 1.75 -12.15
C PRO A 28 -2.69 0.66 -12.11
N ASP A 29 -1.97 0.54 -11.00
CA ASP A 29 -0.93 -0.46 -10.79
C ASP A 29 -0.63 -0.66 -9.30
N ARG A 30 0.18 -1.68 -8.98
CA ARG A 30 0.57 -2.04 -7.61
C ARG A 30 1.26 -0.89 -6.87
N THR A 31 2.11 -0.13 -7.55
CA THR A 31 2.86 0.98 -6.95
C THR A 31 1.92 2.12 -6.60
N ALA A 32 0.99 2.46 -7.50
CA ALA A 32 -0.04 3.46 -7.24
C ALA A 32 -0.92 3.07 -6.03
N LEU A 33 -1.29 1.79 -5.92
CA LEU A 33 -2.06 1.28 -4.78
C LEU A 33 -1.29 1.44 -3.46
N VAL A 34 -0.02 1.02 -3.41
CA VAL A 34 0.81 1.14 -2.19
C VAL A 34 1.02 2.59 -1.81
N ARG A 35 1.24 3.49 -2.79
CA ARG A 35 1.36 4.93 -2.53
C ARG A 35 0.07 5.53 -1.96
N LEU A 36 -1.09 5.11 -2.48
CA LEU A 36 -2.38 5.53 -1.95
C LEU A 36 -2.53 5.11 -0.48
N ALA A 37 -2.28 3.83 -0.17
CA ALA A 37 -2.36 3.31 1.19
C ALA A 37 -1.41 4.04 2.16
N LEU A 38 -0.16 4.29 1.75
CA LEU A 38 0.80 5.05 2.57
C LEU A 38 0.34 6.48 2.83
N LYS A 39 -0.27 7.14 1.83
CA LYS A 39 -0.83 8.49 1.98
C LYS A 39 -2.01 8.50 2.96
N GLU A 40 -2.90 7.51 2.87
CA GLU A 40 -4.03 7.36 3.78
C GLU A 40 -3.58 7.07 5.22
N MET A 41 -2.55 6.24 5.39
CA MET A 41 -1.96 5.98 6.71
C MET A 41 -1.27 7.20 7.29
N ALA A 42 -0.55 7.99 6.49
CA ALA A 42 0.09 9.22 6.97
C ALA A 42 -0.93 10.30 7.40
N GLY A 43 -2.17 10.24 6.87
CA GLY A 43 -3.28 11.10 7.28
C GLY A 43 -4.05 10.59 8.51
N ARG A 44 -3.84 9.33 8.92
CA ARG A 44 -4.36 8.81 10.18
C ARG A 44 -3.29 8.97 11.27
N PRO A 45 -3.58 9.65 12.41
CA PRO A 45 -2.71 9.51 13.55
C PRO A 45 -2.64 8.02 13.90
N SER A 46 -1.44 7.49 14.13
CA SER A 46 -1.25 6.13 14.61
C SER A 46 -2.18 5.92 15.81
N GLN A 47 -3.23 5.11 15.66
CA GLN A 47 -3.87 4.51 16.82
C GLN A 47 -2.91 3.45 17.35
N GLU A 48 -1.88 3.92 18.04
CA GLU A 48 -1.25 3.14 19.10
C GLU A 48 -2.21 3.17 20.30
N GLY A 49 -2.71 2.00 20.69
CA GLY A 49 -3.49 1.80 21.92
C GLY A 49 -4.99 1.65 21.73
N GLN A 50 -5.45 0.40 21.58
CA GLN A 50 -6.76 -0.18 21.94
C GLN A 50 -6.77 -1.61 21.38
N SER A 51 -6.70 -2.71 22.13
CA SER A 51 -6.77 -2.99 23.57
C SER A 51 -6.12 -4.35 23.83
#